data_AF-A0A7X1PHZ8-F1
#
_entry.id   AF-A0A7X1PHZ8-F1
#
_cell.length_a   1.000
_cell.length_b   1.000
_cell.length_c   1.000
_cell.angle_alpha   90.00
_cell.angle_beta   90.00
_cell.angle_gamma   90.00
#
_symmetry.space_group_name_H-M   'P 1'
#
loop_
_entity.id
_entity.type
_entity.pdbx_description
1 polymer ?
#
loop_
_entity_poly.entity_id
_entity_poly.type
_entity_poly.pdbx_seq_one_letter_code
_entity_poly.pdbx_strand_id
1 'polypeptide(L)'
;MDRHCQALNEKGEPCQQAPITGRDFCFWHDPEYEAQAAQARRSGGTTRAKEHALRYIYGIDSLDTHERIQRLVDFATTELLALENSVARNRALLSAAGTAADLIAAGALAEKLEQIRAVLQPRQDAQTNQKRRWLR
;
A
#
# COMPACT_ATOMS: atom_id res chain seq x y z
N MET A 1 10.92 -26.97 15.51
CA MET A 1 10.03 -26.68 16.66
C MET A 1 9.72 -25.19 16.60
N ASP A 2 8.49 -24.84 16.26
CA ASP A 2 8.07 -23.43 16.27
C ASP A 2 7.93 -22.97 17.72
N ARG A 3 8.93 -22.24 18.18
CA ARG A 3 8.92 -21.63 19.50
C ARG A 3 7.88 -20.51 19.50
N HIS A 4 7.08 -20.46 20.56
CA HIS A 4 6.09 -19.43 20.82
C HIS A 4 6.41 -18.71 22.11
N CYS A 5 5.98 -17.45 22.20
CA CYS A 5 6.12 -16.61 23.37
C CYS A 5 5.41 -17.24 24.57
N GLN A 6 6.07 -17.27 25.74
CA GLN A 6 5.51 -17.90 26.93
C GLN A 6 4.46 -17.05 27.67
N ALA A 7 4.25 -15.79 27.27
CA ALA A 7 3.26 -14.88 27.88
C ALA A 7 1.83 -15.12 27.39
N LEU A 8 0.87 -14.58 28.15
CA LEU A 8 -0.55 -14.54 27.80
C LEU A 8 -0.92 -13.20 27.14
N ASN A 9 -1.89 -13.22 26.23
CA ASN A 9 -2.47 -12.02 25.64
C ASN A 9 -3.48 -11.36 26.59
N GLU A 10 -4.06 -10.22 26.19
CA GLU A 10 -5.06 -9.48 26.98
C GLU A 10 -6.33 -10.29 27.29
N LYS A 11 -6.61 -11.37 26.54
CA LYS A 11 -7.73 -12.29 26.76
C LYS A 11 -7.36 -13.48 27.65
N GLY A 12 -6.12 -13.55 28.14
CA GLY A 12 -5.61 -14.66 28.94
C GLY A 12 -5.21 -15.90 28.14
N GLU A 13 -5.13 -15.81 26.81
CA GLU A 13 -4.76 -16.92 25.93
C GLU A 13 -3.26 -16.91 25.62
N PRO A 14 -2.64 -18.06 25.30
CA PRO A 14 -1.22 -18.11 24.93
C PRO A 14 -0.88 -17.21 23.74
N CYS A 15 0.20 -16.43 23.87
CA CYS A 15 0.68 -15.58 22.80
C CYS A 15 1.22 -16.41 21.63
N GLN A 16 0.63 -16.23 20.45
CA GLN A 16 1.00 -16.98 19.23
C GLN A 16 2.21 -16.41 18.49
N GLN A 17 2.90 -15.40 19.04
CA GLN A 17 4.07 -14.82 18.39
C GLN A 17 5.35 -15.60 18.67
N ALA A 18 6.24 -15.62 17.70
CA ALA A 18 7.59 -16.16 17.90
C ALA A 18 8.36 -15.31 18.93
N PRO A 19 9.09 -15.93 19.86
CA PRO A 19 9.93 -15.21 20.80
C PRO A 19 11.17 -14.65 20.10
N ILE A 20 11.79 -13.63 20.70
CA ILE A 20 13.05 -13.07 20.20
C ILE A 20 14.15 -14.15 20.29
N THR A 21 15.07 -14.16 19.32
CA THR A 21 16.19 -15.10 19.32
C THR A 21 16.95 -15.05 20.65
N GLY A 22 17.08 -16.22 21.31
CA GLY A 22 17.74 -16.35 22.61
C GLY A 22 16.88 -15.98 23.82
N ARG A 23 15.58 -15.71 23.63
CA ARG A 23 14.65 -15.30 24.71
C ARG A 23 13.37 -16.12 24.73
N ASP A 24 12.63 -16.02 25.82
CA ASP A 24 11.39 -16.77 26.04
C ASP A 24 10.12 -15.97 25.69
N PHE A 25 10.25 -14.66 25.49
CA PHE A 25 9.16 -13.75 25.17
C PHE A 25 9.34 -13.11 23.79
N CYS A 26 8.21 -12.70 23.18
CA CYS A 26 8.23 -11.88 21.97
C CYS A 26 8.48 -10.41 22.30
N PHE A 27 8.71 -9.60 21.27
CA PHE A 27 8.94 -8.16 21.38
C PHE A 27 7.89 -7.41 22.22
N TRP A 28 6.63 -7.87 22.24
CA TRP A 28 5.56 -7.20 22.97
C TRP A 28 5.47 -7.56 24.46
N HIS A 29 6.04 -8.69 24.86
CA HIS A 29 5.91 -9.26 26.22
C HIS A 29 7.24 -9.36 26.97
N ASP A 30 8.37 -9.12 26.29
CA ASP A 30 9.67 -9.10 26.95
C ASP A 30 9.84 -7.81 27.79
N PRO A 31 10.08 -7.92 29.11
CA PRO A 31 10.23 -6.75 29.98
C PRO A 31 11.39 -5.83 29.58
N GLU A 32 12.48 -6.37 29.04
CA GLU A 32 13.63 -5.56 28.64
C GLU A 32 13.34 -4.71 27.38
N TYR A 33 12.32 -5.08 26.61
CA TYR A 33 11.86 -4.35 25.43
C TYR A 33 10.62 -3.49 25.71
N GLU A 34 10.14 -3.40 26.95
CA GLU A 34 8.90 -2.70 27.29
C GLU A 34 8.91 -1.23 26.82
N ALA A 35 10.02 -0.51 27.05
CA ALA A 35 10.17 0.87 26.60
C ALA A 35 10.10 1.01 25.07
N GLN A 36 10.68 0.06 24.34
CA GLN A 36 10.74 0.05 22.88
C GLN A 36 9.38 -0.36 22.29
N ALA A 37 8.72 -1.34 22.89
CA ALA A 37 7.37 -1.75 22.57
C ALA A 37 6.37 -0.60 22.82
N ALA A 38 6.49 0.11 23.94
CA ALA A 38 5.67 1.29 24.23
C ALA A 38 5.91 2.41 23.21
N GLN A 39 7.17 2.65 22.82
CA GLN A 39 7.48 3.60 21.75
C GLN A 39 6.90 3.15 20.41
N ALA A 40 6.99 1.88 20.05
CA ALA A 40 6.40 1.33 18.83
C ALA A 40 4.86 1.47 18.81
N ARG A 41 4.18 1.23 19.95
CA ARG A 41 2.73 1.48 20.08
C ARG A 41 2.39 2.96 19.90
N ARG A 42 3.16 3.87 20.52
CA ARG A 42 2.99 5.33 20.34
C ARG A 42 3.21 5.74 18.88
N SER A 43 4.27 5.26 18.24
CA SER A 43 4.54 5.53 16.83
C SER A 43 3.43 4.98 15.93
N GLY A 44 2.97 3.75 16.15
CA GLY A 44 1.83 3.19 15.42
C GLY A 44 0.52 3.95 15.63
N GLY A 45 0.24 4.37 16.87
CA GLY A 45 -0.90 5.20 17.21
C GLY A 45 -0.84 6.59 16.55
N THR A 46 0.33 7.24 16.57
CA THR A 46 0.51 8.53 15.89
C THR A 46 0.42 8.41 14.38
N THR A 47 0.91 7.33 13.76
CA THR A 47 0.72 7.07 12.33
C THR A 47 -0.76 6.86 12.00
N ARG A 48 -1.48 6.02 12.74
CA ARG A 48 -2.93 5.82 12.55
C ARG A 48 -3.74 7.09 12.77
N ALA A 49 -3.40 7.88 13.79
CA ALA A 49 -4.03 9.16 14.05
C ALA A 49 -3.74 10.17 12.94
N LYS A 50 -2.52 10.19 12.39
CA LYS A 50 -2.16 11.01 11.23
C LYS A 50 -2.92 10.56 9.99
N GLU A 51 -2.99 9.27 9.68
CA GLU A 51 -3.77 8.74 8.57
C GLU A 51 -5.26 9.12 8.71
N HIS A 52 -5.83 8.96 9.90
CA HIS A 52 -7.22 9.36 10.18
C HIS A 52 -7.42 10.88 10.06
N ALA A 53 -6.49 11.69 10.56
CA ALA A 53 -6.53 13.14 10.43
C ALA A 53 -6.38 13.57 8.96
N LEU A 54 -5.49 12.95 8.19
CA LEU A 54 -5.32 13.22 6.76
C LEU A 54 -6.58 12.85 5.97
N ARG A 55 -7.21 11.72 6.29
CA ARG A 55 -8.52 11.32 5.74
C ARG A 55 -9.60 12.35 6.03
N TYR A 56 -9.65 12.84 7.26
CA TYR A 56 -10.63 13.83 7.67
C TYR A 56 -10.38 15.21 7.05
N ILE A 57 -9.13 15.69 7.08
CA ILE A 57 -8.74 17.02 6.58
C ILE A 57 -8.89 17.09 5.06
N TYR A 58 -8.51 16.02 4.34
CA TYR A 58 -8.47 16.03 2.88
C TYR A 58 -9.64 15.30 2.24
N GLY A 59 -10.50 14.62 3.01
CA GLY A 59 -11.62 13.83 2.48
C GLY A 59 -11.18 12.70 1.56
N ILE A 60 -9.92 12.25 1.68
CA ILE A 60 -9.27 11.30 0.76
C ILE A 60 -8.76 10.11 1.56
N ASP A 61 -9.39 8.95 1.38
CA ASP A 61 -8.94 7.70 2.00
C ASP A 61 -7.98 6.88 1.15
N SER A 62 -7.93 7.15 -0.17
CA SER A 62 -6.99 6.58 -1.15
C SER A 62 -7.00 7.39 -2.46
N LEU A 63 -6.01 7.14 -3.31
CA LEU A 63 -5.82 7.75 -4.64
C LEU A 63 -6.02 6.72 -5.76
N ASP A 64 -6.99 5.83 -5.58
CA ASP A 64 -7.29 4.70 -6.46
C ASP A 64 -8.22 5.05 -7.63
N THR A 65 -8.85 6.23 -7.60
CA THR A 65 -9.71 6.70 -8.69
C THR A 65 -9.33 8.10 -9.15
N HIS A 66 -9.68 8.41 -10.41
CA HIS A 66 -9.47 9.72 -11.01
C HIS A 66 -10.14 10.84 -10.19
N GLU A 67 -11.36 10.61 -9.70
CA GLU A 67 -12.14 11.61 -8.95
C GLU A 67 -11.49 11.96 -7.61
N ARG A 68 -10.79 11.00 -6.99
CA ARG A 68 -10.10 11.21 -5.71
C ARG A 68 -8.77 11.93 -5.92
N ILE A 69 -8.07 11.61 -7.00
CA ILE A 69 -6.86 12.33 -7.42
C ILE A 69 -7.21 13.79 -7.77
N GLN A 70 -8.30 14.02 -8.51
CA GLN A 70 -8.78 15.37 -8.84
C GLN A 70 -9.05 16.19 -7.57
N ARG A 71 -9.78 15.62 -6.60
CA ARG A 71 -10.02 16.29 -5.31
C ARG A 71 -8.73 16.67 -4.59
N LEU A 72 -7.70 15.83 -4.64
CA LEU A 72 -6.40 16.15 -4.03
C LEU A 72 -5.72 17.34 -4.73
N VAL A 73 -5.78 17.36 -6.06
CA VAL A 73 -5.21 18.45 -6.87
C VAL A 73 -5.94 19.76 -6.61
N ASP A 74 -7.27 19.75 -6.59
CA ASP A 74 -8.09 20.94 -6.30
C ASP A 74 -7.79 21.49 -4.91
N PHE A 75 -7.68 20.61 -3.92
CA PHE A 75 -7.30 20.97 -2.56
C PHE A 75 -5.90 21.60 -2.52
N ALA A 76 -4.88 20.91 -3.04
CA ALA A 76 -3.50 21.40 -3.01
C ALA A 76 -3.33 22.71 -3.78
N THR A 77 -4.10 22.90 -4.85
CA THR A 77 -4.13 24.15 -5.63
C THR A 77 -4.76 25.28 -4.83
N THR A 78 -5.90 25.04 -4.17
CA THR A 78 -6.58 26.04 -3.32
C THR A 78 -5.67 26.52 -2.20
N GLU A 79 -5.04 25.59 -1.47
CA GLU A 79 -4.08 25.90 -0.39
C GLU A 79 -2.86 26.67 -0.89
N LEU A 80 -2.35 26.30 -2.08
CA LEU A 80 -1.20 26.96 -2.68
C LEU A 80 -1.52 28.40 -3.08
N LEU A 81 -2.70 28.64 -3.65
CA LEU A 81 -3.16 29.97 -4.03
C LEU A 81 -3.43 30.85 -2.79
N ALA A 82 -3.93 30.25 -1.71
CA ALA A 82 -4.16 30.94 -0.45
C ALA A 82 -2.87 31.20 0.35
N LEU A 83 -1.75 30.55 -0.01
CA LEU A 83 -0.48 30.54 0.74
C LEU A 83 -0.64 30.10 2.22
N GLU A 84 -1.72 29.38 2.53
CA GLU A 84 -2.02 28.86 3.87
C GLU A 84 -1.12 27.67 4.25
N ASN A 85 -0.49 27.06 3.24
CA ASN A 85 0.38 25.91 3.41
C ASN A 85 1.76 26.14 2.80
N SER A 86 2.75 25.37 3.28
CA SER A 86 4.10 25.47 2.73
C SER A 86 4.13 25.02 1.25
N VAL A 87 4.83 25.78 0.42
CA VAL A 87 5.05 25.45 -1.01
C VAL A 87 5.64 24.04 -1.17
N ALA A 88 6.52 23.62 -0.25
CA ALA A 88 7.11 22.28 -0.26
C ALA A 88 6.07 21.18 -0.07
N ARG A 89 5.12 21.36 0.86
CA ARG A 89 4.04 20.40 1.09
C ARG A 89 3.10 20.33 -0.12
N ASN A 90 2.70 21.47 -0.69
CA ASN A 90 1.84 21.49 -1.86
C ASN A 90 2.50 20.81 -3.07
N ARG A 91 3.81 21.02 -3.29
CA ARG A 91 4.57 20.28 -4.31
C ARG A 91 4.57 18.77 -4.06
N ALA A 92 4.75 18.33 -2.82
CA ALA A 92 4.71 16.91 -2.48
C ALA A 92 3.33 16.29 -2.77
N LEU A 93 2.24 16.98 -2.43
CA LEU A 93 0.87 16.53 -2.72
C LEU A 93 0.60 16.42 -4.23
N LEU A 94 0.96 17.44 -5.00
CA LEU A 94 0.80 17.44 -6.45
C LEU A 94 1.66 16.35 -7.13
N SER A 95 2.87 16.12 -6.63
CA SER A 95 3.72 15.03 -7.13
C SER A 95 3.10 13.65 -6.85
N ALA A 96 2.58 13.44 -5.64
CA ALA A 96 1.91 12.18 -5.29
C ALA A 96 0.65 11.93 -6.13
N ALA A 97 -0.13 12.99 -6.40
CA ALA A 97 -1.28 12.94 -7.29
C ALA A 97 -0.88 12.54 -8.72
N GLY A 98 0.21 13.11 -9.25
CA GLY A 98 0.77 12.74 -10.55
C GLY A 98 1.18 11.27 -10.61
N THR A 99 1.94 10.79 -9.63
CA THR A 99 2.33 9.37 -9.55
C THR A 99 1.12 8.44 -9.47
N ALA A 100 0.08 8.81 -8.72
CA ALA A 100 -1.15 8.01 -8.67
C ALA A 100 -1.85 7.93 -10.04
N ALA A 101 -1.92 9.04 -10.77
CA ALA A 101 -2.49 9.07 -12.12
C ALA A 101 -1.71 8.16 -13.09
N ASP A 102 -0.37 8.19 -13.02
CA ASP A 102 0.49 7.33 -13.84
C ASP A 102 0.27 5.85 -13.53
N LEU A 103 0.11 5.48 -12.25
CA LEU A 103 -0.16 4.10 -11.85
C LEU A 103 -1.51 3.60 -12.38
N ILE A 104 -2.56 4.43 -12.31
CA ILE A 104 -3.88 4.10 -12.86
C ILE A 104 -3.79 3.93 -14.38
N ALA A 105 -3.13 4.87 -15.07
CA ALA A 105 -2.95 4.80 -16.51
C ALA A 105 -2.16 3.53 -16.93
N ALA A 106 -1.09 3.21 -16.22
CA ALA A 106 -0.29 2.01 -16.46
C ALA A 106 -1.10 0.72 -16.26
N GLY A 107 -1.91 0.65 -15.19
CA GLY A 107 -2.81 -0.47 -14.95
C GLY A 107 -3.85 -0.66 -16.06
N ALA A 108 -4.50 0.42 -16.48
CA ALA A 108 -5.47 0.38 -17.58
C ALA A 108 -4.85 -0.02 -18.92
N LEU A 109 -3.60 0.40 -19.19
CA LEU A 109 -2.86 -0.02 -20.37
C LEU A 109 -2.46 -1.50 -20.31
N ALA A 110 -2.00 -1.98 -19.15
CA ALA A 110 -1.67 -3.38 -18.95
C ALA A 110 -2.91 -4.28 -19.18
N GLU A 111 -4.07 -3.88 -18.66
CA GLU A 111 -5.32 -4.60 -18.88
C GLU A 111 -5.70 -4.68 -20.37
N LYS A 112 -5.61 -3.55 -21.09
CA LYS A 112 -5.87 -3.52 -22.54
C LYS A 112 -4.90 -4.39 -23.34
N LEU A 113 -3.61 -4.41 -22.95
CA LEU A 113 -2.62 -5.26 -23.59
C LEU A 113 -2.95 -6.75 -23.39
N GLU A 114 -3.37 -7.14 -22.19
CA GLU A 114 -3.79 -8.52 -21.93
C GLU A 114 -5.04 -8.90 -22.73
N GLN A 115 -6.03 -8.00 -22.85
CA GLN A 115 -7.20 -8.20 -23.71
C GLN A 115 -6.80 -8.41 -25.18
N ILE A 116 -5.88 -7.60 -25.71
CA ILE A 116 -5.39 -7.75 -27.09
C ILE A 116 -4.63 -9.07 -27.25
N ARG A 117 -3.74 -9.42 -26.30
CA ARG A 117 -2.99 -10.69 -26.33
C ARG A 117 -3.94 -11.89 -26.34
N ALA A 118 -4.97 -11.87 -25.51
CA ALA A 118 -5.97 -12.93 -25.46
C ALA A 118 -6.68 -13.16 -26.80
N VAL A 119 -6.92 -12.11 -27.59
CA VAL A 119 -7.52 -12.21 -28.93
C VAL A 119 -6.52 -12.72 -29.98
N LEU A 120 -5.24 -12.36 -29.86
CA LEU A 120 -4.22 -12.72 -30.85
C LEU A 120 -3.64 -14.12 -30.65
N GLN A 121 -3.55 -14.60 -29.41
CA GLN A 121 -2.95 -15.90 -29.06
C GLN A 121 -3.53 -17.06 -29.90
N PRO A 122 -4.87 -17.22 -30.02
CA PRO A 122 -5.45 -18.34 -30.76
C PRO A 122 -5.14 -18.30 -32.26
N ARG A 123 -5.01 -17.09 -32.84
CA ARG A 123 -4.66 -16.90 -34.26
C ARG A 123 -3.21 -17.30 -34.53
N GLN A 124 -2.31 -16.95 -33.62
CA GLN A 124 -0.90 -17.32 -33.72
C GLN A 124 -0.70 -18.83 -33.58
N ASP A 125 -1.43 -19.47 -32.64
CA ASP A 125 -1.39 -20.91 -32.44
C ASP A 125 -1.89 -21.67 -33.67
N ALA A 126 -2.99 -21.21 -34.28
CA ALA A 126 -3.54 -21.79 -35.51
C ALA A 126 -2.57 -21.70 -36.69
N GLN A 127 -1.91 -20.55 -36.91
CA GLN A 127 -0.90 -20.39 -37.96
C GLN A 127 0.35 -21.25 -37.72
N THR A 128 0.78 -21.36 -36.47
CA THR A 128 1.95 -22.16 -36.09
C THR A 128 1.67 -23.65 -36.31
N ASN A 129 0.47 -24.12 -35.94
CA ASN A 129 0.06 -25.50 -36.16
C ASN A 129 -0.09 -25.83 -37.65
N GLN A 130 -0.61 -24.89 -38.45
CA GLN A 130 -0.66 -25.01 -39.91
C GLN A 130 0.74 -25.18 -40.51
N LYS A 131 1.72 -24.33 -40.15
CA LYS A 131 3.12 -24.47 -40.62
C LYS A 131 3.74 -25.81 -40.27
N ARG A 132 3.50 -26.34 -39.06
CA ARG A 132 3.99 -27.67 -38.66
C ARG A 132 3.38 -28.81 -39.47
N ARG A 133 2.16 -28.64 -39.98
CA ARG A 133 1.49 -29.62 -40.85
C ARG A 133 2.11 -29.70 -42.26
N TRP A 134 2.69 -28.62 -42.77
CA TRP A 134 3.35 -28.58 -44.10
C TRP A 134 4.77 -29.18 -44.10
N LEU A 135 5.36 -29.39 -42.92
CA LEU A 135 6.73 -29.92 -42.75
C LEU A 135 6.76 -31.44 -42.47
N ARG A 136 5.60 -32.11 -42.47
CA ARG A 136 5.46 -33.57 -42.41
C ARG A 136 4.96 -34.08 -43.75
#